data_AF-A0A4Q6G5A0-F1
#
_entry.id   AF-A0A4Q6G5A0-F1
#
_cell.length_a   1.000
_cell.length_b   1.000
_cell.length_c   1.000
_cell.angle_alpha   90.00
_cell.angle_beta   90.00
_cell.angle_gamma   90.00
#
_symmetry.space_group_name_H-M   'P 1'
#
loop_
_entity.id
_entity.type
_entity.pdbx_description
1 polymer ?
#
loop_
_entity_poly.entity_id
_entity_poly.type
_entity_poly.pdbx_seq_one_letter_code
_entity_poly.pdbx_strand_id
1 'polypeptide(L)'
;MTTKDYAARISQLIQDNQAEIGAQWIAQLEAVTVRGTASSRDQLRSHCQQFLSAFGNATRAGELDNIEHRSWDEVRDLLAEISSSRAKSGSTPAETATFVFSLKQPLFARLLQGFEGDPEGVATASWTINTLLDKLGLYTIEVF
;
A
#
# COMPACT_ATOMS: atom_id res chain seq x y z
N MET A 1 22.72 -2.36 -11.54
CA MET A 1 22.30 -1.85 -10.22
C MET A 1 22.08 -3.05 -9.31
N THR A 2 22.44 -3.00 -8.01
CA THR A 2 22.22 -4.15 -7.11
C THR A 2 20.77 -4.18 -6.60
N THR A 3 20.30 -5.32 -6.07
CA THR A 3 18.96 -5.42 -5.45
C THR A 3 18.76 -4.39 -4.32
N LYS A 4 19.80 -4.07 -3.55
CA LYS A 4 19.75 -3.03 -2.50
C LYS A 4 19.59 -1.62 -3.06
N ASP A 5 20.22 -1.33 -4.19
CA ASP A 5 20.09 -0.02 -4.85
C ASP A 5 18.66 0.19 -5.37
N TYR A 6 18.03 -0.86 -5.89
CA TYR A 6 16.63 -0.82 -6.28
C TYR A 6 15.70 -0.60 -5.08
N ALA A 7 15.91 -1.30 -3.95
CA ALA A 7 15.11 -1.11 -2.74
C ALA A 7 15.18 0.33 -2.21
N ALA A 8 16.37 0.94 -2.21
CA ALA A 8 16.55 2.33 -1.80
C ALA A 8 15.81 3.31 -2.76
N ARG A 9 15.94 3.11 -4.08
CA ARG A 9 15.25 3.96 -5.08
C ARG A 9 13.73 3.82 -5.00
N ILE A 10 13.21 2.61 -4.80
CA ILE A 10 11.78 2.35 -4.59
C ILE A 10 11.28 3.11 -3.36
N SER A 11 12.00 2.99 -2.24
CA SER A 11 11.62 3.64 -0.99
C SER A 11 11.62 5.16 -1.13
N GLN A 12 12.66 5.73 -1.75
CA GLN A 12 12.74 7.17 -2.02
C GLN A 12 11.58 7.64 -2.90
N LEU A 13 11.27 6.91 -3.97
CA LEU A 13 10.17 7.23 -4.88
C LEU A 13 8.81 7.25 -4.15
N ILE A 14 8.56 6.27 -3.26
CA ILE A 14 7.33 6.22 -2.47
C ILE A 14 7.23 7.43 -1.53
N GLN A 15 8.34 7.79 -0.86
CA GLN A 15 8.40 8.94 0.03
C GLN A 15 8.11 10.25 -0.71
N ASP A 16 8.78 10.46 -1.85
CA ASP A 16 8.68 11.70 -2.62
C ASP A 16 7.30 11.90 -3.25
N ASN A 17 6.57 10.81 -3.51
CA ASN A 17 5.28 10.83 -4.20
C ASN A 17 4.10 10.45 -3.31
N GLN A 18 4.28 10.47 -1.98
CA GLN A 18 3.26 9.97 -1.04
C GLN A 18 1.93 10.71 -1.21
N ALA A 19 1.98 12.02 -1.44
CA ALA A 19 0.78 12.83 -1.65
C ALA A 19 0.03 12.45 -2.93
N GLU A 20 0.71 12.32 -4.07
CA GLU A 20 0.05 11.93 -5.31
C GLU A 20 -0.43 10.48 -5.30
N ILE A 21 0.32 9.56 -4.69
CA ILE A 21 -0.09 8.16 -4.51
C ILE A 21 -1.39 8.11 -3.71
N GLY A 22 -1.44 8.81 -2.57
CA GLY A 22 -2.61 8.84 -1.70
C GLY A 22 -3.83 9.46 -2.38
N ALA A 23 -3.65 10.59 -3.07
CA ALA A 23 -4.72 11.25 -3.80
C ALA A 23 -5.32 10.35 -4.89
N GLN A 24 -4.46 9.69 -5.67
CA GLN A 24 -4.90 8.76 -6.71
C GLN A 24 -5.60 7.53 -6.12
N TRP A 25 -5.08 6.98 -5.02
CA TRP A 25 -5.67 5.82 -4.37
C TRP A 25 -7.07 6.11 -3.81
N ILE A 26 -7.22 7.24 -3.12
CA ILE A 26 -8.52 7.70 -2.59
C ILE A 26 -9.51 7.91 -3.73
N ALA A 27 -9.10 8.58 -4.81
CA ALA A 27 -9.98 8.82 -5.96
C ALA A 27 -10.46 7.51 -6.60
N GLN A 28 -9.59 6.51 -6.73
CA GLN A 28 -9.95 5.19 -7.26
C GLN A 28 -10.97 4.47 -6.37
N LEU A 29 -10.74 4.48 -5.06
CA LEU A 29 -11.63 3.83 -4.09
C LEU A 29 -12.99 4.53 -4.00
N GLU A 30 -13.02 5.86 -4.05
CA GLU A 30 -14.28 6.62 -4.07
C GLU A 30 -15.08 6.40 -5.34
N ALA A 31 -14.43 6.27 -6.50
CA ALA A 31 -15.10 6.01 -7.77
C ALA A 31 -15.88 4.69 -7.79
N VAL A 32 -15.41 3.67 -7.06
CA VAL A 32 -16.10 2.37 -6.95
C VAL A 32 -17.04 2.29 -5.74
N THR A 33 -16.97 3.25 -4.81
CA THR A 33 -17.82 3.28 -3.61
C THR A 33 -19.13 4.04 -3.88
N VAL A 34 -20.02 3.43 -4.65
CA VAL A 34 -21.28 4.06 -5.16
C VAL A 34 -22.28 4.45 -4.06
N ARG A 35 -22.24 3.82 -2.88
CA ARG A 35 -23.27 3.97 -1.82
C ARG A 35 -22.70 4.37 -0.44
N GLY A 36 -21.49 4.92 -0.38
CA GLY A 36 -20.86 5.30 0.89
C GLY A 36 -21.48 6.54 1.53
N THR A 37 -21.68 6.53 2.85
CA THR A 37 -22.04 7.74 3.62
C THR A 37 -20.87 8.73 3.65
N ALA A 38 -21.11 9.98 4.07
CA ALA A 38 -20.02 10.94 4.28
C ALA A 38 -19.00 10.42 5.30
N SER A 39 -19.47 9.91 6.44
CA SER A 39 -18.62 9.33 7.48
C SER A 39 -17.79 8.15 6.98
N SER A 40 -18.36 7.29 6.12
CA SER A 40 -17.62 6.16 5.54
C SER A 40 -16.51 6.61 4.60
N ARG A 41 -16.72 7.70 3.86
CA ARG A 41 -15.69 8.30 2.99
C ARG A 41 -14.58 8.97 3.79
N ASP A 42 -14.92 9.67 4.87
CA ASP A 42 -13.91 10.29 5.73
C ASP A 42 -13.05 9.22 6.44
N GLN A 43 -13.68 8.14 6.91
CA GLN A 43 -12.94 7.00 7.46
C GLN A 43 -12.03 6.34 6.41
N LEU A 44 -12.52 6.14 5.18
CA LEU A 44 -11.72 5.61 4.08
C LEU A 44 -10.47 6.46 3.82
N ARG A 45 -10.65 7.79 3.74
CA ARG A 45 -9.54 8.74 3.56
C ARG A 45 -8.54 8.65 4.70
N SER A 46 -9.02 8.61 5.94
CA SER A 46 -8.17 8.47 7.13
C SER A 46 -7.34 7.19 7.08
N HIS A 47 -7.97 6.04 6.80
CA HIS A 47 -7.27 4.76 6.68
C HIS A 47 -6.23 4.80 5.56
N CYS A 48 -6.56 5.37 4.39
CA CYS A 48 -5.59 5.51 3.29
C CYS A 48 -4.38 6.36 3.70
N GLN A 49 -4.60 7.50 4.35
CA GLN A 49 -3.53 8.40 4.78
C GLN A 49 -2.63 7.76 5.85
N GLN A 50 -3.22 7.16 6.88
CA GLN A 50 -2.50 6.48 7.94
C GLN A 50 -1.68 5.31 7.39
N PHE A 51 -2.32 4.44 6.60
CA PHE A 51 -1.64 3.30 5.98
C PHE A 51 -0.47 3.76 5.10
N LEU A 52 -0.68 4.75 4.22
CA LEU A 52 0.36 5.18 3.30
C LEU A 52 1.54 5.84 4.01
N SER A 53 1.29 6.53 5.13
CA SER A 53 2.33 7.07 6.00
C SER A 53 3.16 5.96 6.64
N ALA A 54 2.52 4.99 7.28
CA ALA A 54 3.22 3.86 7.90
C ALA A 54 3.97 3.01 6.85
N PHE A 55 3.32 2.75 5.71
CA PHE A 55 3.91 2.03 4.58
C PHE A 55 5.17 2.73 4.06
N GLY A 56 5.09 4.04 3.81
CA GLY A 56 6.25 4.84 3.43
C GLY A 56 7.38 4.71 4.46
N ASN A 57 7.09 4.91 5.75
CA ASN A 57 8.09 4.83 6.80
C ASN A 57 8.75 3.44 6.90
N ALA A 58 7.97 2.38 6.77
CA ALA A 58 8.46 1.00 6.78
C ALA A 58 9.43 0.72 5.62
N THR A 59 9.14 1.23 4.42
CA THR A 59 10.01 1.03 3.25
C THR A 59 11.40 1.62 3.43
N ARG A 60 11.55 2.73 4.18
CA ARG A 60 12.82 3.40 4.44
C ARG A 60 13.87 2.48 5.10
N ALA A 61 13.43 1.48 5.87
CA ALA A 61 14.32 0.52 6.50
C ALA A 61 15.00 -0.43 5.49
N GLY A 62 14.52 -0.49 4.24
CA GLY A 62 15.10 -1.31 3.16
C GLY A 62 14.66 -2.78 3.15
N GLU A 63 13.90 -3.23 4.14
CA GLU A 63 13.41 -4.61 4.31
C GLU A 63 12.09 -4.82 3.54
N LEU A 64 12.12 -4.65 2.22
CA LEU A 64 10.91 -4.70 1.36
C LEU A 64 10.38 -6.13 1.13
N ASP A 65 11.13 -7.16 1.50
CA ASP A 65 10.79 -8.57 1.29
C ASP A 65 10.30 -9.26 2.57
N ASN A 66 10.45 -8.65 3.74
CA ASN A 66 10.09 -9.27 5.03
C ASN A 66 9.15 -8.39 5.87
N ILE A 67 7.85 -8.65 5.75
CA ILE A 67 6.84 -7.94 6.54
C ILE A 67 6.84 -8.30 8.03
N GLU A 68 7.59 -9.32 8.47
CA GLU A 68 7.75 -9.67 9.90
C GLU A 68 8.86 -8.85 10.58
N HIS A 69 9.65 -8.11 9.80
CA HIS A 69 10.66 -7.24 10.37
C HIS A 69 10.02 -6.09 11.15
N ARG A 70 10.69 -5.63 12.22
CA ARG A 70 10.17 -4.59 13.14
C ARG A 70 9.79 -3.27 12.47
N SER A 71 10.35 -2.98 11.30
CA SER A 71 10.00 -1.78 10.52
C SER A 71 8.56 -1.79 10.01
N TRP A 72 7.93 -2.97 9.97
CA TRP A 72 6.57 -3.20 9.51
C TRP A 72 5.56 -3.31 10.64
N ASP A 73 5.97 -3.23 11.92
CA ASP A 73 5.07 -3.41 13.07
C ASP A 73 3.88 -2.44 13.01
N GLU A 74 4.15 -1.15 12.78
CA GLU A 74 3.10 -0.13 12.64
C GLU A 74 2.15 -0.41 11.46
N VAL A 75 2.67 -0.93 10.35
CA VAL A 75 1.85 -1.30 9.19
C VAL A 75 0.95 -2.48 9.53
N ARG A 76 1.49 -3.50 10.21
CA ARG A 76 0.72 -4.69 10.61
C ARG A 76 -0.36 -4.31 11.64
N ASP A 77 -0.05 -3.48 12.63
CA ASP A 77 -1.01 -2.98 13.62
C ASP A 77 -2.17 -2.20 12.95
N LEU A 78 -1.85 -1.28 12.04
CA LEU A 78 -2.86 -0.54 11.29
C LEU A 78 -3.71 -1.45 10.41
N LEU A 79 -3.11 -2.46 9.76
CA LEU A 79 -3.85 -3.43 8.95
C LEU A 79 -4.81 -4.27 9.79
N ALA A 80 -4.43 -4.65 11.02
CA ALA A 80 -5.31 -5.35 11.94
C ALA A 80 -6.50 -4.47 12.37
N GLU A 81 -6.26 -3.18 12.67
CA GLU A 81 -7.32 -2.22 12.96
C GLU A 81 -8.27 -2.03 11.76
N ILE A 82 -7.72 -1.83 10.56
CA ILE A 82 -8.50 -1.68 9.32
C ILE A 82 -9.34 -2.94 9.06
N SER A 83 -8.76 -4.13 9.25
CA SER A 83 -9.46 -5.40 9.09
C SER A 83 -10.64 -5.50 10.05
N SER A 84 -10.41 -5.27 11.35
CA SER A 84 -11.47 -5.27 12.38
C SER A 84 -12.57 -4.24 12.09
N SER A 85 -12.20 -3.02 11.67
CA SER A 85 -13.17 -1.97 11.35
C SER A 85 -14.01 -2.31 10.11
N ARG A 86 -13.40 -2.93 9.10
CA ARG A 86 -14.09 -3.35 7.87
C ARG A 86 -15.01 -4.54 8.13
N ALA A 87 -14.59 -5.49 8.96
CA ALA A 87 -15.44 -6.59 9.42
C ALA A 87 -16.71 -6.07 10.14
N LYS A 88 -16.55 -5.12 11.07
CA LYS A 88 -17.67 -4.46 11.77
C LYS A 88 -18.61 -3.72 10.82
N SER A 89 -18.09 -3.26 9.69
CA SER A 89 -18.84 -2.56 8.63
C SER A 89 -19.41 -3.52 7.56
N GLY A 90 -19.27 -4.84 7.76
CA GLY A 90 -19.85 -5.87 6.89
C GLY A 90 -19.04 -6.20 5.62
N SER A 91 -17.80 -5.73 5.51
CA SER A 91 -16.89 -6.20 4.45
C SER A 91 -16.45 -7.64 4.72
N THR A 92 -16.15 -8.37 3.66
CA THR A 92 -15.53 -9.70 3.70
C THR A 92 -14.00 -9.61 3.85
N PRO A 93 -13.31 -10.70 4.23
CA PRO A 93 -11.85 -10.76 4.20
C PRO A 93 -11.29 -10.45 2.81
N ALA A 94 -11.93 -10.97 1.75
CA ALA A 94 -11.50 -10.74 0.38
C ALA A 94 -11.62 -9.26 -0.04
N GLU A 95 -12.69 -8.57 0.37
CA GLU A 95 -12.84 -7.13 0.12
C GLU A 95 -11.80 -6.31 0.90
N THR A 96 -11.44 -6.74 2.11
CA THR A 96 -10.40 -6.11 2.93
C THR A 96 -9.01 -6.25 2.29
N ALA A 97 -8.66 -7.44 1.82
CA ALA A 97 -7.41 -7.65 1.08
C ALA A 97 -7.41 -6.87 -0.25
N THR A 98 -8.55 -6.82 -0.95
CA THR A 98 -8.72 -6.05 -2.19
C THR A 98 -8.48 -4.55 -1.97
N PHE A 99 -8.88 -4.00 -0.82
CA PHE A 99 -8.54 -2.63 -0.45
C PHE A 99 -7.02 -2.42 -0.43
N VAL A 100 -6.23 -3.31 0.18
CA VAL A 100 -4.76 -3.22 0.17
C VAL A 100 -4.22 -3.38 -1.26
N PHE A 101 -4.71 -4.35 -2.02
CA PHE A 101 -4.26 -4.60 -3.39
C PHE A 101 -4.53 -3.45 -4.35
N SER A 102 -5.56 -2.65 -4.11
CA SER A 102 -5.88 -1.50 -4.95
C SER A 102 -4.77 -0.43 -4.97
N LEU A 103 -3.88 -0.41 -3.96
CA LEU A 103 -2.70 0.47 -3.93
C LEU A 103 -1.67 0.14 -5.02
N LYS A 104 -1.73 -1.04 -5.64
CA LYS A 104 -0.81 -1.43 -6.73
C LYS A 104 -0.87 -0.45 -7.90
N GLN A 105 -2.05 0.00 -8.29
CA GLN A 105 -2.22 0.86 -9.46
C GLN A 105 -1.53 2.25 -9.32
N PRO A 106 -1.75 3.02 -8.24
CA PRO A 106 -1.06 4.31 -8.06
C PRO A 106 0.45 4.15 -7.83
N LEU A 107 0.90 3.09 -7.15
CA LEU A 107 2.34 2.80 -7.03
C LEU A 107 2.97 2.49 -8.38
N PHE A 108 2.35 1.64 -9.18
CA PHE A 108 2.86 1.28 -10.51
C PHE A 108 2.97 2.51 -11.43
N ALA A 109 2.00 3.43 -11.37
CA ALA A 109 2.06 4.68 -12.11
C ALA A 109 3.28 5.54 -11.73
N ARG A 110 3.65 5.60 -10.45
CA ARG A 110 4.88 6.28 -10.00
C ARG A 110 6.15 5.51 -10.36
N LEU A 111 6.15 4.19 -10.26
CA LEU A 111 7.29 3.36 -10.63
C LEU A 111 7.67 3.55 -12.11
N LEU A 112 6.69 3.56 -13.02
CA LEU A 112 6.95 3.81 -14.44
C LEU A 112 7.64 5.16 -14.70
N GLN A 113 7.25 6.20 -13.96
CA GLN A 113 7.83 7.53 -14.08
C GLN A 113 9.24 7.60 -13.45
N GLY A 114 9.38 7.11 -12.22
CA GLY A 114 10.65 7.21 -11.49
C GLY A 114 11.73 6.25 -11.97
N PHE A 115 11.39 5.26 -12.80
CA PHE A 115 12.30 4.33 -13.49
C PHE A 115 12.34 4.53 -15.02
N GLU A 116 11.98 5.73 -15.50
CA GLU A 116 12.08 6.04 -16.93
C GLU A 116 13.51 5.77 -17.47
N GLY A 117 13.59 5.11 -18.63
CA GLY A 117 14.86 4.70 -19.24
C GLY A 117 15.50 3.45 -18.63
N ASP A 118 14.87 2.81 -17.63
CA ASP A 118 15.38 1.63 -16.93
C ASP A 118 14.34 0.49 -16.88
N PRO A 119 14.15 -0.28 -17.99
CA PRO A 119 13.15 -1.33 -18.05
C PRO A 119 13.36 -2.47 -17.04
N GLU A 120 14.62 -2.79 -16.75
CA GLU A 120 14.97 -3.79 -15.73
C GLU A 120 14.55 -3.31 -14.34
N GLY A 121 14.85 -2.05 -14.01
CA GLY A 121 14.43 -1.42 -12.77
C GLY A 121 12.91 -1.36 -12.62
N VAL A 122 12.16 -1.03 -13.68
CA VAL A 122 10.68 -1.11 -13.66
C VAL A 122 10.22 -2.52 -13.29
N ALA A 123 10.78 -3.56 -13.93
CA ALA A 123 10.38 -4.94 -13.69
C ALA A 123 10.69 -5.38 -12.24
N THR A 124 11.91 -5.12 -11.76
CA THR A 124 12.34 -5.44 -10.39
C THR A 124 11.51 -4.70 -9.35
N ALA A 125 11.28 -3.40 -9.54
CA ALA A 125 10.48 -2.60 -8.62
C ALA A 125 9.02 -3.04 -8.57
N SER A 126 8.44 -3.33 -9.74
CA SER A 126 7.06 -3.81 -9.84
C SER A 126 6.89 -5.15 -9.14
N TRP A 127 7.82 -6.09 -9.36
CA TRP A 127 7.80 -7.38 -8.67
C TRP A 127 7.88 -7.22 -7.15
N THR A 128 8.87 -6.43 -6.69
CA THR A 128 9.11 -6.18 -5.26
C THR A 128 7.88 -5.61 -4.56
N ILE A 129 7.29 -4.55 -5.13
CA ILE A 129 6.09 -3.91 -4.56
C ILE A 129 4.87 -4.82 -4.63
N ASN A 130 4.70 -5.57 -5.73
CA ASN A 130 3.57 -6.46 -5.87
C ASN A 130 3.62 -7.59 -4.83
N THR A 131 4.78 -8.24 -4.65
CA THR A 131 4.96 -9.29 -3.63
C THR A 131 4.78 -8.74 -2.21
N LEU A 132 5.28 -7.53 -1.94
CA LEU A 132 5.09 -6.88 -0.65
C LEU A 132 3.60 -6.62 -0.35
N LEU A 133 2.86 -6.05 -1.30
CA LEU A 133 1.42 -5.82 -1.14
C LEU A 133 0.62 -7.12 -1.08
N ASP A 134 1.05 -8.18 -1.77
CA ASP A 134 0.43 -9.51 -1.66
C ASP A 134 0.53 -10.04 -0.22
N LYS A 135 1.72 -9.95 0.40
CA LYS A 135 1.91 -10.34 1.80
C LYS A 135 1.07 -9.50 2.75
N LEU A 136 1.02 -8.19 2.57
CA LEU A 136 0.22 -7.29 3.41
C LEU A 136 -1.30 -7.55 3.24
N GLY A 137 -1.77 -7.81 2.03
CA GLY A 137 -3.18 -8.16 1.82
C GLY A 137 -3.53 -9.54 2.40
N LEU A 138 -2.65 -10.53 2.29
CA LEU A 138 -2.83 -11.84 2.94
C LEU A 138 -2.85 -11.71 4.46
N TYR A 139 -1.97 -10.88 5.04
CA TYR A 139 -1.97 -10.59 6.48
C TYR A 139 -3.34 -10.09 6.95
N THR A 140 -4.03 -9.24 6.17
CA THR A 140 -5.38 -8.78 6.55
C THR A 140 -6.41 -9.90 6.63
N ILE A 141 -6.25 -10.97 5.84
CA ILE A 141 -7.14 -12.14 5.86
C ILE A 141 -6.85 -12.99 7.09
N GLU A 142 -5.57 -13.14 7.46
CA GLU A 142 -5.15 -13.93 8.62
C GLU A 142 -5.63 -13.33 9.96
N VAL A 143 -5.74 -12.00 10.02
CA VAL A 143 -6.14 -11.26 11.24
C VAL A 143 -7.61 -10.80 11.24
N PHE A 144 -8.39 -11.18 10.23
CA PHE A 144 -9.80 -10.77 10.06
C PHE A 144 -10.73 -11.34 11.14
#